data_AF-A0A5K0UW19-F1
#
_entry.id   AF-A0A5K0UW19-F1
#
_cell.length_a   1.000
_cell.length_b   1.000
_cell.length_c   1.000
_cell.angle_alpha   90.00
_cell.angle_beta   90.00
_cell.angle_gamma   90.00
#
_symmetry.space_group_name_H-M   'P 1'
#
loop_
_entity.id
_entity.type
_entity.pdbx_description
1 polymer ?
#
loop_
_entity_poly.entity_id
_entity_poly.type
_entity_poly.pdbx_seq_one_letter_code
_entity_poly.pdbx_strand_id
1 'polypeptide(L)' 'MGFAVAALVAIRLALLAGARPEPQVPCLFIFGDSLVDNGNNNGLLTLSRANYMPYGVDFPQGVTGRFTNGRTTVDII' A
#
# COMPACT_ATOMS: atom_id res chain seq x y z
N MET A 1 -31.82 36.68 -7.96
CA MET A 1 -31.88 35.42 -7.16
C MET A 1 -31.10 34.27 -7.81
N GLY A 2 -31.21 34.01 -9.12
CA GLY A 2 -30.51 32.89 -9.77
C GLY A 2 -28.97 32.92 -9.74
N PHE A 3 -28.34 34.09 -9.91
CA PHE A 3 -26.88 34.23 -9.89
C PHE A 3 -26.26 33.91 -8.52
N ALA A 4 -26.90 34.35 -7.44
CA ALA A 4 -26.43 34.10 -6.07
C ALA A 4 -26.51 32.60 -5.72
N VAL A 5 -27.57 31.92 -6.16
CA VAL A 5 -27.72 30.47 -5.98
C VAL A 5 -26.66 29.71 -6.77
N ALA A 6 -26.41 30.09 -8.02
CA ALA A 6 -25.37 29.47 -8.86
C ALA A 6 -23.96 29.66 -8.26
N ALA A 7 -23.66 30.85 -7.74
CA ALA A 7 -22.39 31.11 -7.05
C ALA A 7 -22.23 30.25 -5.78
N LEU A 8 -23.29 30.12 -4.98
CA LEU A 8 -23.29 29.27 -3.78
C LEU A 8 -23.07 27.79 -4.12
N VAL A 9 -23.71 27.29 -5.18
CA VAL A 9 -23.52 25.92 -5.67
C VAL A 9 -22.08 25.71 -6.16
N ALA A 10 -21.54 26.65 -6.94
CA ALA A 10 -20.15 26.58 -7.42
C ALA A 10 -19.13 26.57 -6.27
N ILE A 11 -19.35 27.41 -5.25
CA ILE A 11 -18.50 27.44 -4.04
C ILE A 11 -18.57 26.11 -3.28
N ARG A 12 -19.76 25.52 -3.14
CA ARG A 12 -19.92 24.20 -2.49
C ARG A 12 -19.23 23.08 -3.27
N LEU A 13 -19.35 23.05 -4.60
CA LEU A 13 -18.60 22.09 -5.42
C LEU A 13 -17.09 22.28 -5.30
N ALA A 14 -16.59 23.52 -5.30
CA ALA A 14 -15.17 23.81 -5.14
C ALA A 14 -14.64 23.36 -3.76
N LEU A 15 -15.42 23.57 -2.69
CA LEU A 15 -15.06 23.12 -1.34
C LEU A 15 -15.05 21.59 -1.21
N LEU A 16 -15.99 20.89 -1.85
CA LEU A 16 -16.03 19.43 -1.87
C LEU A 16 -14.90 18.82 -2.72
N ALA A 17 -14.52 19.47 -3.82
CA ALA A 17 -13.42 19.03 -4.67
C ALA A 17 -12.03 19.14 -4.02
N GLY A 18 -11.88 20.04 -3.04
CA GLY A 18 -10.64 20.23 -2.29
C GLY A 18 -10.44 19.28 -1.11
N ALA A 19 -11.48 18.58 -0.67
CA ALA A 19 -11.41 17.66 0.45
C ALA A 19 -10.72 16.35 0.03
N ARG A 20 -9.45 16.19 0.41
CA ARG A 20 -8.77 14.89 0.32
C ARG A 20 -9.07 14.11 1.59
N PRO A 21 -9.65 12.90 1.50
CA PRO A 21 -9.81 12.07 2.68
C PRO A 21 -8.42 11.74 3.25
N GLU A 22 -8.21 12.05 4.52
CA GLU A 22 -7.01 11.61 5.22
C GLU A 22 -7.11 10.11 5.51
N PRO A 23 -5.99 9.36 5.46
CA PRO A 23 -5.97 7.98 5.89
C PRO A 23 -6.40 7.89 7.35
N GLN A 24 -7.45 7.10 7.64
CA GLN A 24 -7.87 6.85 9.01
C GLN A 24 -6.79 6.09 9.81
N VAL A 25 -5.97 5.32 9.11
CA VAL A 25 -4.82 4.59 9.65
C VAL A 25 -3.58 5.08 8.90
N PRO A 26 -2.77 5.99 9.50
CA PRO A 26 -1.63 6.57 8.82
C PRO A 26 -0.45 5.60 8.69
N CYS A 27 -0.39 4.55 9.53
CA CYS A 27 0.62 3.51 9.45
C CYS A 27 0.15 2.18 10.07
N LEU A 28 0.78 1.09 9.64
CA LEU A 28 0.61 -0.26 10.19
C LEU A 28 1.95 -0.73 10.75
N PHE A 29 1.94 -1.24 11.98
CA PHE A 29 3.06 -1.98 12.56
C PHE A 29 2.74 -3.46 12.50
N ILE A 30 3.47 -4.18 11.65
CA ILE A 30 3.18 -5.58 11.31
C ILE A 30 4.18 -6.47 12.02
N PHE A 31 3.67 -7.41 12.80
CA PHE A 31 4.44 -8.44 13.49
C PHE A 31 4.04 -9.81 12.95
N GLY A 32 5.00 -10.70 12.74
CA GLY A 32 4.74 -12.04 12.27
C GLY A 32 5.97 -12.74 11.73
N ASP A 33 5.75 -13.65 10.80
CA ASP A 33 6.76 -14.50 10.18
C ASP A 33 6.83 -14.26 8.64
N SER A 34 7.30 -15.27 7.91
CA SER A 34 7.32 -15.31 6.45
C SER A 34 6.04 -14.85 5.74
N LEU A 35 4.86 -15.03 6.35
CA LEU A 35 3.57 -14.64 5.75
C LEU A 35 3.40 -13.13 5.62
N VAL A 36 4.17 -12.35 6.37
CA VAL A 36 4.10 -10.88 6.37
C VAL A 36 5.47 -10.22 6.16
N ASP A 37 6.52 -11.01 5.99
CA ASP A 37 7.87 -10.50 5.68
C ASP A 37 7.95 -10.03 4.22
N ASN A 38 8.24 -8.75 4.04
CA ASN A 38 8.45 -8.12 2.73
C ASN A 38 9.93 -7.95 2.35
N GLY A 39 10.84 -8.56 3.13
CA GLY A 39 12.27 -8.57 2.85
C GLY A 39 13.14 -8.13 4.03
N ASN A 40 12.59 -8.03 5.24
CA ASN A 40 13.30 -7.65 6.47
C ASN A 40 14.53 -8.55 6.71
N ASN A 41 14.42 -9.84 6.39
CA ASN A 41 15.49 -10.79 6.60
C ASN A 41 16.63 -10.73 5.56
N ASN A 42 16.45 -10.02 4.44
CA ASN A 42 17.40 -10.09 3.32
C ASN A 42 18.78 -9.49 3.64
N GLY A 43 18.88 -8.63 4.67
CA GLY A 43 20.12 -8.06 5.17
C GLY A 43 20.74 -8.81 6.36
N LEU A 44 20.12 -9.89 6.83
CA LEU A 44 20.56 -10.64 8.02
C LEU A 44 21.31 -11.91 7.63
N LEU A 45 22.22 -12.37 8.51
CA LEU A 45 22.89 -13.67 8.37
C LEU A 45 21.93 -14.80 8.79
N THR A 46 20.99 -15.13 7.90
CA THR A 46 19.95 -16.14 8.13
C THR A 46 19.67 -16.97 6.88
N LEU A 47 19.16 -18.19 7.07
CA LEU A 47 18.63 -19.01 5.99
C LEU A 47 17.22 -18.57 5.57
N SER A 48 16.50 -17.88 6.45
CA SER A 48 15.15 -17.36 6.21
C SER A 48 15.21 -16.10 5.35
N ARG A 49 15.63 -16.23 4.09
CA ARG A 49 15.64 -15.13 3.11
C ARG A 49 14.74 -15.47 1.94
N ALA A 50 14.23 -14.44 1.27
CA ALA A 50 13.40 -14.56 0.07
C ALA A 50 13.90 -13.66 -1.08
N ASN A 51 15.19 -13.31 -1.05
CA ASN A 51 15.88 -12.58 -2.11
C ASN A 51 16.52 -13.51 -3.16
N TYR A 52 15.89 -14.65 -3.46
CA TYR A 52 16.31 -15.59 -4.49
C TYR A 52 15.11 -16.36 -5.08
N MET A 53 15.29 -16.98 -6.24
CA MET A 53 14.26 -17.80 -6.89
C MET A 53 13.93 -19.04 -6.03
N PRO A 54 12.66 -19.49 -5.96
CA PRO A 54 11.55 -19.14 -6.84
C PRO A 54 10.70 -17.94 -6.37
N TYR A 55 11.03 -17.32 -5.25
CA TYR A 55 10.21 -16.26 -4.67
C TYR A 55 10.07 -15.09 -5.62
N GLY A 56 8.85 -14.75 -5.99
CA GLY A 56 8.54 -13.69 -6.94
C GLY A 56 8.62 -14.10 -8.42
N VAL A 57 8.68 -15.39 -8.75
CA VAL A 57 8.74 -15.85 -10.15
C VAL A 57 7.56 -15.37 -11.01
N ASP A 58 6.39 -15.14 -10.41
CA ASP A 58 5.21 -14.64 -11.12
C ASP A 58 5.17 -13.10 -11.24
N PHE A 59 6.13 -12.37 -10.63
CA PHE A 59 6.24 -10.92 -10.77
C PHE A 59 7.08 -10.53 -12.00
N PRO A 60 6.69 -9.49 -12.76
CA PRO A 60 7.48 -9.00 -13.89
C PRO A 60 8.90 -8.56 -13.53
N GLN A 61 9.11 -8.10 -12.30
CA GLN A 61 10.41 -7.65 -11.78
C GLN A 61 11.26 -8.79 -11.19
N GLY A 62 10.72 -10.02 -11.14
CA GLY A 62 11.36 -11.17 -10.52
C GLY A 62 11.31 -11.11 -9.00
N VAL A 63 12.42 -11.50 -8.36
CA VAL A 63 12.52 -11.67 -6.90
C VAL A 63 12.08 -10.43 -6.13
N THR A 64 11.16 -10.61 -5.19
CA THR A 64 10.52 -9.49 -4.46
C THR A 64 10.92 -9.37 -2.99
N GLY A 65 11.61 -10.37 -2.43
CA GLY A 65 11.90 -10.41 -1.00
C GLY A 65 10.75 -10.93 -0.12
N ARG A 66 9.62 -11.34 -0.71
CA ARG A 66 8.48 -11.97 -0.01
C ARG A 66 8.55 -13.48 -0.16
N PHE A 67 8.12 -14.24 0.85
CA PHE A 67 8.05 -15.71 0.80
C PHE A 67 6.87 -16.23 -0.05
N THR A 68 6.61 -15.63 -1.20
CA THR A 68 5.50 -15.95 -2.09
C THR A 68 5.81 -15.47 -3.51
N ASN A 69 5.01 -15.92 -4.48
CA ASN A 69 5.00 -15.38 -5.85
C ASN A 69 3.99 -14.25 -6.03
N GLY A 70 3.28 -13.85 -4.96
CA GLY A 70 2.31 -12.77 -4.96
C GLY A 70 2.59 -11.70 -3.92
N ARG A 71 1.61 -10.83 -3.72
CA ARG A 71 1.56 -9.91 -2.58
C ARG A 71 1.15 -10.68 -1.32
N THR A 72 1.67 -10.32 -0.17
CA THR A 72 1.20 -10.84 1.12
C THR A 72 -0.11 -10.17 1.50
N THR A 73 -0.82 -10.69 2.51
CA THR A 73 -2.06 -10.07 3.00
C THR A 73 -1.84 -8.62 3.43
N VAL A 74 -0.69 -8.31 4.01
CA VAL A 74 -0.35 -6.96 4.50
C VAL A 74 0.02 -5.97 3.41
N ASP A 75 0.29 -6.43 2.18
CA ASP A 75 0.46 -5.54 1.03
C ASP A 75 -0.89 -5.10 0.41
N ILE A 76 -1.99 -5.76 0.81
CA ILE A 76 -3.32 -5.55 0.22
C ILE A 76 -4.23 -4.73 1.16
N ILE A 77 -4.01 -4.82 2.46
CA ILE A 77 -4.73 -4.06 3.51
C ILE A 77 -4.22 -2.62 3.53
#